data_AF-A0A7J0GLN7-F1
#
_entry.id   AF-A0A7J0GLN7-F1
#
_cell.length_a   1.000
_cell.length_b   1.000
_cell.length_c   1.000
_cell.angle_alpha   90.00
_cell.angle_beta   90.00
_cell.angle_gamma   90.00
#
_symmetry.space_group_name_H-M   'P 1'
#
loop_
_entity.id
_entity.type
_entity.pdbx_description
1 polymer ?
#
loop_
_entity_poly.entity_id
_entity_poly.type
_entity_poly.pdbx_seq_one_letter_code
_entity_poly.pdbx_strand_id
1 'polypeptide(L)'
;MLGNLKPFNDRPANLSYGNRVSVPFLSPPRNYFLHLYFSPPPQHLQTQSQTNRNFPTTPPGKTGWPLVGETLEYLSYLRNGALDKFVSDRSNSCKKWWELFFKENAVQTLVGQIDSTMKQYVKTFHDCEQINVRNVAGKYTLAVACRLFLGMDEPEKLEPVKEIAAGILSMGINFPGTAFHRALKAYKALCAEIEEIIKQKKMDHLEKKALPTQDILSHMLLATDENGTFFNEADITSNLVGLLHAGFDPIRAALTFVMKYMAELPHVYNEVLREQMEIAKSKKEKDQVLLIWEDTRKMRYSWNVACEVMRLMPPVLGTFREAITDFTYDGHLIPKGMKIHWISHSTHKDPKHFKNPEKFDPSRFEGNAPPPFAFVPFGGGPCMCPGNEYTKLVILAFMHNIVTNFKWELLIANEKVTFDPHPRPAHGLPVCLYPHKP
;
A
#
# COMPACT_ATOMS: atom_id res chain seq x y z
N MET A 1 -44.93 -29.54 -38.62
CA MET A 1 -45.62 -28.55 -39.47
C MET A 1 -45.46 -27.20 -38.79
N LEU A 2 -44.58 -26.34 -39.32
CA LEU A 2 -44.94 -25.09 -40.01
C LEU A 2 -45.78 -24.15 -39.10
N GLY A 3 -45.35 -22.94 -38.74
CA GLY A 3 -44.41 -22.07 -39.42
C GLY A 3 -43.90 -20.88 -38.59
N ASN A 4 -42.85 -20.29 -39.16
CA ASN A 4 -42.26 -18.99 -38.85
C ASN A 4 -43.24 -17.84 -39.12
N LEU A 5 -43.08 -16.71 -38.41
CA LEU A 5 -42.69 -15.41 -38.97
C LEU A 5 -42.49 -14.35 -37.87
N LYS A 6 -41.32 -13.69 -37.91
CA LYS A 6 -40.83 -12.53 -37.11
C LYS A 6 -41.47 -11.20 -37.62
N PRO A 7 -40.92 -10.00 -37.32
CA PRO A 7 -40.87 -9.22 -36.07
C PRO A 7 -41.43 -7.78 -36.27
N PHE A 8 -41.61 -6.95 -35.24
CA PHE A 8 -41.56 -5.48 -35.44
C PHE A 8 -41.09 -4.74 -34.18
N ASN A 9 -40.19 -3.80 -34.43
CA ASN A 9 -39.45 -2.89 -33.56
C ASN A 9 -40.32 -1.73 -33.06
N ASP A 10 -40.02 -1.23 -31.85
CA ASP A 10 -39.63 0.16 -31.53
C ASP A 10 -40.13 0.69 -30.16
N ARG A 11 -39.21 1.38 -29.48
CA ARG A 11 -39.17 1.86 -28.07
C ARG A 11 -40.15 3.05 -27.79
N PRO A 12 -40.12 3.73 -26.61
CA PRO A 12 -39.81 3.36 -25.22
C PRO A 12 -40.97 3.72 -24.26
N ALA A 13 -41.16 2.98 -23.16
CA ALA A 13 -42.04 3.40 -22.07
C ALA A 13 -41.26 4.18 -21.00
N ASN A 14 -41.53 5.49 -20.93
CA ASN A 14 -41.22 6.35 -19.79
C ASN A 14 -41.86 5.78 -18.51
N LEU A 15 -41.05 5.51 -17.49
CA LEU A 15 -41.55 5.28 -16.13
C LEU A 15 -41.12 6.45 -15.24
N SER A 16 -42.11 7.31 -15.00
CA SER A 16 -42.11 8.41 -14.05
C SER A 16 -41.88 7.90 -12.62
N TYR A 17 -40.86 8.43 -11.96
CA TYR A 17 -40.67 8.28 -10.52
C TYR A 17 -41.67 9.15 -9.77
N GLY A 18 -42.57 8.51 -9.02
CA GLY A 18 -43.47 9.16 -8.09
C GLY A 18 -43.87 8.19 -6.99
N ASN A 19 -43.16 8.20 -5.87
CA ASN A 19 -43.72 8.47 -4.54
C ASN A 19 -42.67 8.25 -3.45
N ARG A 20 -42.44 9.32 -2.68
CA ARG A 20 -41.59 9.37 -1.50
C ARG A 20 -42.25 8.56 -0.39
N VAL A 21 -41.57 7.52 0.07
CA VAL A 21 -41.75 7.01 1.43
C VAL A 21 -40.51 7.45 2.20
N SER A 22 -40.69 8.44 3.05
CA SER A 22 -39.71 8.92 4.01
C SER A 22 -39.47 7.85 5.08
N VAL A 23 -38.38 7.11 4.92
CA VAL A 23 -37.85 6.23 5.98
C VAL A 23 -36.96 7.09 6.87
N PRO A 24 -37.15 7.10 8.21
CA PRO A 24 -36.31 7.90 9.09
C PRO A 24 -34.85 7.44 8.97
N PHE A 25 -33.95 8.38 8.67
CA PHE A 25 -32.51 8.20 8.75
C PHE A 25 -32.14 7.84 10.20
N LEU A 26 -31.99 6.55 10.48
CA LEU A 26 -31.29 6.08 11.66
C LEU A 26 -29.84 6.54 11.54
N SER A 27 -29.46 7.47 12.41
CA SER A 27 -28.11 7.99 12.58
C SER A 27 -27.11 6.83 12.60
N PRO A 28 -26.05 6.84 11.76
CA PRO A 28 -25.00 5.84 11.89
C PRO A 28 -24.32 6.00 13.26
N PRO A 29 -23.98 4.90 13.96
CA PRO A 29 -23.30 4.97 15.24
C PRO A 29 -21.96 5.69 15.07
N ARG A 30 -21.60 6.49 16.09
CA ARG A 30 -20.35 7.26 16.20
C ARG A 30 -19.14 6.39 15.87
N ASN A 31 -18.62 6.48 14.64
CA ASN A 31 -17.48 5.72 14.16
C ASN A 31 -16.17 6.47 14.44
N TYR A 32 -15.48 6.02 15.48
CA TYR A 32 -14.07 6.24 15.77
C TYR A 32 -13.21 5.48 14.75
N PHE A 33 -13.02 6.04 13.56
CA PHE A 33 -12.50 5.29 12.39
C PHE A 33 -11.02 4.86 12.47
N LEU A 34 -10.30 5.25 13.53
CA LEU A 34 -8.91 4.92 13.88
C LEU A 34 -8.57 5.93 14.98
N HIS A 35 -8.59 5.59 16.27
CA HIS A 35 -7.82 6.41 17.21
C HIS A 35 -6.35 6.02 17.02
N LEU A 36 -5.73 6.59 15.97
CA LEU A 36 -4.31 6.57 15.64
C LEU A 36 -3.57 5.33 16.16
N TYR A 37 -3.56 4.24 15.40
CA TYR A 37 -2.61 3.13 15.60
C TYR A 37 -2.40 2.68 17.06
N PHE A 38 -3.44 2.16 17.72
CA PHE A 38 -3.37 1.37 18.97
C PHE A 38 -3.29 2.14 20.29
N SER A 39 -4.42 2.21 21.01
CA SER A 39 -4.48 2.06 22.48
C SER A 39 -5.94 1.81 22.96
N PRO A 40 -6.16 1.07 24.07
CA PRO A 40 -7.49 0.73 24.58
C PRO A 40 -8.04 1.82 25.55
N PRO A 41 -9.36 1.84 25.84
CA PRO A 41 -9.97 2.86 26.70
C PRO A 41 -9.95 2.48 28.18
N PRO A 42 -10.07 3.43 29.14
CA PRO A 42 -10.58 3.15 30.47
C PRO A 42 -12.02 3.64 30.68
N GLN A 43 -12.74 2.90 31.53
CA GLN A 43 -14.07 3.16 32.05
C GLN A 43 -14.04 4.18 33.21
N HIS A 44 -15.04 5.07 33.22
CA HIS A 44 -15.72 5.78 34.33
C HIS A 44 -15.02 6.31 35.62
N LEU A 45 -15.51 7.52 36.01
CA LEU A 45 -15.62 8.19 37.33
C LEU A 45 -14.39 9.00 37.84
N GLN A 46 -14.51 10.35 37.87
CA GLN A 46 -14.74 11.25 39.05
C GLN A 46 -13.54 11.25 40.04
N THR A 47 -12.95 12.34 40.56
CA THR A 47 -13.42 13.68 40.98
C THR A 47 -12.19 14.59 41.30
N GLN A 48 -12.43 15.89 41.50
CA GLN A 48 -11.48 16.99 41.77
C GLN A 48 -10.61 16.83 43.05
N SER A 49 -9.42 17.45 43.08
CA SER A 49 -9.05 18.53 44.04
C SER A 49 -7.67 19.13 43.75
N GLN A 50 -7.53 20.44 43.94
CA GLN A 50 -6.29 21.22 43.90
C GLN A 50 -5.43 20.99 45.15
N THR A 51 -4.10 21.11 45.03
CA THR A 51 -3.27 21.91 45.98
C THR A 51 -1.87 22.20 45.41
N ASN A 52 -1.44 23.45 45.60
CA ASN A 52 -0.12 24.04 45.34
C ASN A 52 1.00 23.40 46.16
N ARG A 53 2.20 23.16 45.58
CA ARG A 53 3.52 23.42 46.21
C ARG A 53 4.63 23.65 45.15
N ASN A 54 5.40 24.73 45.34
CA ASN A 54 6.61 25.09 44.59
C ASN A 54 7.80 24.20 44.97
N PHE A 55 8.59 23.76 43.99
CA PHE A 55 9.97 23.29 44.13
C PHE A 55 10.82 23.68 42.91
N PRO A 56 12.16 23.82 43.07
CA PRO A 56 13.03 24.60 42.18
C PRO A 56 13.36 23.92 40.84
N THR A 57 13.72 24.78 39.88
CA THR A 57 14.03 24.53 38.48
C THR A 57 15.16 23.50 38.27
N THR A 58 14.80 22.38 37.64
CA THR A 58 15.70 21.51 36.88
C THR A 58 15.30 21.55 35.39
N PRO A 59 16.23 21.33 34.44
CA PRO A 59 15.93 21.40 33.01
C PRO A 59 14.91 20.32 32.60
N PRO A 60 13.99 20.60 31.65
CA PRO A 60 12.82 19.77 31.40
C PRO A 60 13.19 18.50 30.63
N GLY A 61 13.68 17.49 31.33
CA GLY A 61 13.57 16.10 30.88
C GLY A 61 12.18 15.58 31.21
N LYS A 62 11.39 15.16 30.21
CA LYS A 62 10.11 14.47 30.47
C LYS A 62 10.41 13.08 31.05
N THR A 63 10.28 12.94 32.37
CA THR A 63 10.14 11.64 33.04
C THR A 63 8.69 11.17 32.91
N GLY A 64 8.48 10.10 32.17
CA GLY A 64 7.17 9.45 32.12
C GLY A 64 7.30 8.06 31.50
N TRP A 65 6.69 7.08 32.14
CA TRP A 65 6.46 5.77 31.52
C TRP A 65 5.81 5.97 30.14
N PRO A 66 6.26 5.28 29.08
CA PRO A 66 5.91 5.60 27.69
C PRO A 66 4.40 5.61 27.41
N LEU A 67 3.61 4.80 28.12
CA LEU A 67 2.15 4.79 28.02
C LEU A 67 1.46 6.01 28.66
N VAL A 68 2.02 6.58 29.73
CA VAL A 68 1.37 7.67 30.49
C VAL A 68 1.68 9.04 29.87
N GLY A 69 2.90 9.24 29.37
CA GLY A 69 3.31 10.50 28.74
C GLY A 69 2.50 10.83 27.49
N GLU A 70 2.35 9.85 26.59
CA GLU A 70 1.57 10.02 25.36
C GLU A 70 0.07 10.16 25.63
N THR A 71 -0.45 9.44 26.62
CA THR A 71 -1.86 9.57 27.06
C THR A 71 -2.12 10.96 27.63
N LEU A 72 -1.22 11.51 28.44
CA LEU A 72 -1.35 12.86 29.00
C LEU A 72 -1.21 13.95 27.93
N GLU A 73 -0.33 13.75 26.96
CA GLU A 73 -0.15 14.66 25.82
C GLU A 73 -1.39 14.65 24.92
N TYR A 74 -1.86 13.45 24.54
CA TYR A 74 -3.12 13.26 23.84
C TYR A 74 -4.31 13.91 24.57
N LEU A 75 -4.47 13.65 25.88
CA LEU A 75 -5.54 14.24 26.70
C LEU A 75 -5.40 15.77 26.83
N SER A 76 -4.18 16.29 26.88
CA SER A 76 -3.90 17.74 26.86
C SER A 76 -4.34 18.38 25.54
N TYR A 77 -3.98 17.78 24.40
CA TYR A 77 -4.42 18.21 23.08
C TYR A 77 -5.94 18.08 22.91
N LEU A 78 -6.55 17.04 23.47
CA LEU A 78 -7.99 16.84 23.49
C LEU A 78 -8.71 17.91 24.31
N ARG A 79 -8.17 18.24 25.50
CA ARG A 79 -8.69 19.28 26.40
C ARG A 79 -8.57 20.68 25.80
N ASN A 80 -7.55 20.91 24.98
CA ASN A 80 -7.30 22.20 24.32
C ASN A 80 -7.98 22.32 22.94
N GLY A 81 -8.80 21.34 22.53
CA GLY A 81 -9.47 21.35 21.23
C GLY A 81 -8.52 21.29 20.02
N ALA A 82 -7.29 20.82 20.23
CA ALA A 82 -6.19 20.84 19.26
C ALA A 82 -5.78 19.42 18.82
N LEU A 83 -6.70 18.45 18.86
CA LEU A 83 -6.42 17.06 18.47
C LEU A 83 -5.87 16.97 17.03
N ASP A 84 -6.32 17.85 16.14
CA ASP A 84 -5.82 17.95 14.77
C ASP A 84 -4.34 18.36 14.72
N LYS A 85 -3.89 19.19 15.68
CA LYS A 85 -2.48 19.59 15.81
C LYS A 85 -1.63 18.41 16.28
N PHE A 86 -2.12 17.61 17.23
CA PHE A 86 -1.44 16.37 17.65
C PHE A 86 -1.27 15.38 16.49
N VAL A 87 -2.32 15.19 15.69
CA VAL A 87 -2.27 14.33 14.49
C VAL A 87 -1.34 14.91 13.42
N SER A 88 -1.44 16.22 13.17
CA SER A 88 -0.63 16.95 12.18
C SER A 88 0.85 16.92 12.51
N ASP A 89 1.23 17.18 13.77
CA ASP A 89 2.63 17.24 14.18
C ASP A 89 3.29 15.86 14.05
N ARG A 90 2.60 14.78 14.46
CA ARG A 90 3.09 13.40 14.25
C ARG A 90 3.13 13.01 12.77
N SER A 91 2.12 13.41 12.00
CA SER A 91 2.08 13.15 10.54
C SER A 91 3.19 13.88 9.79
N ASN A 92 3.50 15.13 10.16
CA ASN A 92 4.53 15.94 9.52
C ASN A 92 5.94 15.44 9.85
N SER A 93 6.18 15.06 11.11
CA SER A 93 7.43 14.40 11.50
C SER A 93 7.61 13.11 10.70
N CYS A 94 6.61 12.22 10.67
CA CYS A 94 6.67 10.95 9.93
C CYS A 94 6.92 11.17 8.41
N LYS A 95 6.29 12.19 7.81
CA LYS A 95 6.40 12.50 6.38
C LYS A 95 7.81 12.91 5.94
N LYS A 96 8.51 13.76 6.70
CA LYS A 96 9.89 14.18 6.37
C LYS A 96 10.85 12.99 6.29
N TRP A 97 10.64 11.96 7.10
CA TRP A 97 11.46 10.76 7.09
C TRP A 97 11.17 9.85 5.91
N TRP A 98 9.89 9.67 5.56
CA TRP A 98 9.52 8.95 4.36
C TRP A 98 10.11 9.59 3.11
N GLU A 99 10.14 10.92 3.05
CA GLU A 99 10.75 11.66 1.95
C GLU A 99 12.26 11.43 1.83
N LEU A 100 12.98 11.12 2.92
CA LEU A 100 14.42 10.83 2.87
C LEU A 100 14.71 9.43 2.30
N PHE A 101 13.99 8.41 2.75
CA PHE A 101 14.24 7.02 2.31
C PHE A 101 13.68 6.73 0.93
N PHE A 102 12.49 7.27 0.62
CA PHE A 102 11.86 7.07 -0.68
C PHE A 102 12.26 8.13 -1.71
N LYS A 103 13.25 8.98 -1.40
CA LYS A 103 13.85 9.87 -2.40
C LYS A 103 14.48 9.04 -3.50
N GLU A 104 14.34 9.50 -4.74
CA GLU A 104 14.83 8.79 -5.93
C GLU A 104 16.26 8.23 -5.76
N ASN A 105 17.22 9.06 -5.33
CA ASN A 105 18.61 8.64 -5.13
C ASN A 105 18.79 7.50 -4.11
N ALA A 106 17.97 7.44 -3.06
CA ALA A 106 18.03 6.36 -2.08
C ALA A 106 17.44 5.07 -2.67
N VAL A 107 16.28 5.17 -3.32
CA VAL A 107 15.61 4.02 -3.95
C VAL A 107 16.45 3.43 -5.10
N GLN A 108 17.20 4.24 -5.83
CA GLN A 108 18.15 3.82 -6.87
C GLN A 108 19.12 2.74 -6.39
N THR A 109 19.61 2.86 -5.16
CA THR A 109 20.56 1.91 -4.57
C THR A 109 19.94 0.54 -4.25
N LEU A 110 18.61 0.45 -4.21
CA LEU A 110 17.88 -0.75 -3.82
C LEU A 110 17.61 -1.69 -5.00
N VAL A 111 17.78 -1.24 -6.25
CA VAL A 111 17.43 -2.00 -7.47
C VAL A 111 18.06 -3.40 -7.47
N GLY A 112 19.36 -3.48 -7.16
CA GLY A 112 20.07 -4.76 -7.15
C GLY A 112 19.58 -5.72 -6.06
N GLN A 113 19.18 -5.20 -4.88
CA GLN A 113 18.63 -6.02 -3.80
C GLN A 113 17.23 -6.55 -4.14
N ILE A 114 16.38 -5.70 -4.74
CA ILE A 114 15.04 -6.08 -5.23
C ILE A 114 15.17 -7.19 -6.29
N ASP A 115 16.03 -6.98 -7.29
CA ASP A 115 16.26 -7.95 -8.37
C ASP A 115 16.85 -9.27 -7.87
N SER A 116 17.83 -9.20 -6.97
CA SER A 116 18.42 -10.39 -6.34
C SER A 116 17.37 -11.21 -5.59
N THR A 117 16.48 -10.55 -4.86
CA THR A 117 15.37 -11.20 -4.15
C THR A 117 14.44 -11.91 -5.15
N MET A 118 14.07 -11.26 -6.25
CA MET A 118 13.23 -11.89 -7.27
C MET A 118 13.92 -13.08 -7.94
N LYS A 119 15.21 -12.98 -8.26
CA LYS A 119 16.00 -14.09 -8.82
C LYS A 119 16.07 -15.29 -7.88
N GLN A 120 16.11 -15.08 -6.56
CA GLN A 120 16.04 -16.16 -5.57
C GLN A 120 14.71 -16.93 -5.68
N TYR A 121 13.58 -16.23 -5.83
CA TYR A 121 12.27 -16.87 -6.05
C TYR A 121 12.16 -17.54 -7.42
N VAL A 122 12.69 -16.94 -8.48
CA VAL A 122 12.65 -17.57 -9.82
C VAL A 122 13.36 -18.92 -9.83
N LYS A 123 14.47 -19.05 -9.09
CA LYS A 123 15.20 -20.32 -8.97
C LYS A 123 14.41 -21.43 -8.28
N THR A 124 13.38 -21.09 -7.51
CA THR A 124 12.54 -22.10 -6.86
C THR A 124 11.46 -22.64 -7.80
N PHE A 125 11.23 -21.99 -8.95
CA PHE A 125 10.22 -22.44 -9.90
C PHE A 125 10.71 -23.61 -10.76
N HIS A 126 9.82 -24.56 -11.03
CA HIS A 126 10.10 -25.75 -11.81
C HIS A 126 9.36 -25.76 -13.16
N ASP A 127 9.81 -26.62 -14.08
CA ASP A 127 9.18 -26.80 -15.39
C ASP A 127 7.73 -27.26 -15.24
N CYS A 128 6.81 -26.59 -15.96
CA CYS A 128 5.37 -26.88 -15.92
C CYS A 128 4.75 -26.75 -14.52
N GLU A 129 5.34 -25.94 -13.64
CA GLU A 129 4.81 -25.75 -12.29
C GLU A 129 3.48 -24.98 -12.31
N GLN A 130 2.51 -25.52 -11.57
CA GLN A 130 1.28 -24.81 -11.27
C GLN A 130 1.49 -23.96 -10.01
N ILE A 131 1.43 -22.64 -10.18
CA ILE A 131 1.60 -21.70 -9.07
C ILE A 131 0.35 -20.87 -8.85
N ASN A 132 0.17 -20.42 -7.62
CA ASN A 132 -0.79 -19.37 -7.29
C ASN A 132 -0.07 -18.01 -7.30
N VAL A 133 -0.38 -17.16 -8.29
CA VAL A 133 0.36 -15.92 -8.50
C VAL A 133 0.23 -14.98 -7.31
N ARG A 134 -0.95 -14.90 -6.69
CA ARG A 134 -1.14 -14.05 -5.51
C ARG A 134 -0.24 -14.48 -4.35
N ASN A 135 -0.07 -15.78 -4.14
CA ASN A 135 0.81 -16.30 -3.10
C ASN A 135 2.28 -16.01 -3.40
N VAL A 136 2.72 -16.22 -4.64
CA VAL A 136 4.09 -15.92 -5.08
C VAL A 136 4.39 -14.42 -4.96
N ALA A 137 3.50 -13.57 -5.48
CA ALA A 137 3.61 -12.12 -5.35
C ALA A 137 3.63 -11.67 -3.89
N GLY A 138 2.85 -12.33 -3.02
CA GLY A 138 2.87 -12.10 -1.58
C GLY A 138 4.23 -12.40 -0.97
N LYS A 139 4.73 -13.63 -1.15
CA LYS A 139 6.05 -14.02 -0.62
C LYS A 139 7.16 -13.07 -1.08
N TYR A 140 7.18 -12.77 -2.38
CA TYR A 140 8.17 -11.84 -2.95
C TYR A 140 8.08 -10.43 -2.35
N THR A 141 6.89 -9.83 -2.33
CA THR A 141 6.72 -8.46 -1.81
C THR A 141 7.02 -8.36 -0.32
N LEU A 142 6.66 -9.40 0.46
CA LEU A 142 7.00 -9.45 1.89
C LEU A 142 8.51 -9.59 2.09
N ALA A 143 9.18 -10.48 1.35
CA ALA A 143 10.62 -10.66 1.45
C ALA A 143 11.39 -9.38 1.07
N VAL A 144 10.98 -8.69 0.01
CA VAL A 144 11.57 -7.39 -0.36
C VAL A 144 11.35 -6.36 0.75
N ALA A 145 10.13 -6.26 1.30
CA ALA A 145 9.85 -5.33 2.39
C ALA A 145 10.67 -5.66 3.66
N CYS A 146 10.74 -6.93 4.06
CA CYS A 146 11.54 -7.37 5.21
C CYS A 146 13.03 -7.06 5.04
N ARG A 147 13.60 -7.37 3.87
CA ARG A 147 15.01 -7.12 3.58
C ARG A 147 15.32 -5.63 3.56
N LEU A 148 14.51 -4.81 2.90
CA LEU A 148 14.79 -3.39 2.72
C LEU A 148 14.39 -2.52 3.93
N PHE A 149 13.33 -2.90 4.65
CA PHE A 149 12.83 -2.08 5.77
C PHE A 149 13.45 -2.50 7.10
N LEU A 150 13.77 -3.78 7.26
CA LEU A 150 14.25 -4.34 8.53
C LEU A 150 15.66 -4.94 8.45
N GLY A 151 16.22 -5.12 7.23
CA GLY A 151 17.47 -5.84 7.06
C GLY A 151 17.36 -7.33 7.41
N MET A 152 16.18 -7.93 7.20
CA MET A 152 15.86 -9.29 7.63
C MET A 152 15.58 -10.22 6.43
N ASP A 153 16.09 -11.45 6.50
CA ASP A 153 15.94 -12.48 5.45
C ASP A 153 14.88 -13.56 5.76
N GLU A 154 14.18 -13.47 6.89
CA GLU A 154 13.16 -14.43 7.35
C GLU A 154 11.73 -13.83 7.29
N PRO A 155 11.11 -13.69 6.10
CA PRO A 155 9.80 -13.06 5.97
C PRO A 155 8.66 -13.81 6.68
N GLU A 156 8.83 -15.09 6.97
CA GLU A 156 7.80 -15.94 7.60
C GLU A 156 7.37 -15.42 8.97
N LYS A 157 8.28 -14.79 9.72
CA LYS A 157 7.99 -14.17 11.03
C LYS A 157 6.98 -13.03 10.92
N LEU A 158 6.90 -12.38 9.75
CA LEU A 158 6.05 -11.21 9.52
C LEU A 158 4.82 -11.51 8.64
N GLU A 159 4.56 -12.79 8.34
CA GLU A 159 3.33 -13.26 7.68
C GLU A 159 2.01 -12.78 8.30
N PRO A 160 1.89 -12.53 9.63
CA PRO A 160 0.67 -11.96 10.20
C PRO A 160 0.26 -10.61 9.58
N VAL A 161 1.16 -9.89 8.89
CA VAL A 161 0.85 -8.62 8.21
C VAL A 161 -0.34 -8.69 7.24
N LYS A 162 -0.61 -9.87 6.68
CA LYS A 162 -1.75 -10.08 5.76
C LYS A 162 -3.13 -9.91 6.41
N GLU A 163 -3.23 -10.00 7.72
CA GLU A 163 -4.50 -9.81 8.44
C GLU A 163 -4.82 -8.32 8.68
N ILE A 164 -3.83 -7.44 8.60
CA ILE A 164 -3.95 -6.03 8.96
C ILE A 164 -4.99 -5.31 8.09
N ALA A 165 -4.87 -5.48 6.76
CA ALA A 165 -5.70 -4.76 5.79
C ALA A 165 -7.20 -5.05 5.98
N ALA A 166 -7.55 -6.33 6.18
CA ALA A 166 -8.93 -6.75 6.40
C ALA A 166 -9.52 -6.18 7.70
N GLY A 167 -8.71 -6.00 8.74
CA GLY A 167 -9.15 -5.36 9.98
C GLY A 167 -9.45 -3.88 9.83
N ILE A 168 -8.59 -3.14 9.11
CA ILE A 168 -8.72 -1.68 8.92
C ILE A 168 -10.04 -1.30 8.25
N LEU A 169 -10.51 -2.09 7.28
CA LEU A 169 -11.77 -1.82 6.56
C LEU A 169 -12.98 -2.55 7.15
N SER A 170 -12.82 -3.27 8.26
CA SER A 170 -13.91 -3.97 8.92
C SER A 170 -14.59 -3.12 10.00
N MET A 171 -15.72 -3.60 10.53
CA MET A 171 -16.30 -3.00 11.73
C MET A 171 -15.32 -3.14 12.90
N GLY A 172 -15.13 -2.06 13.67
CA GLY A 172 -14.23 -1.98 14.83
C GLY A 172 -14.67 -2.79 16.06
N ILE A 173 -15.25 -3.97 15.86
CA ILE A 173 -15.74 -4.87 16.90
C ILE A 173 -14.62 -5.83 17.28
N ASN A 174 -14.01 -5.62 18.45
CA ASN A 174 -12.97 -6.49 18.98
C ASN A 174 -13.58 -7.73 19.67
N PHE A 175 -14.08 -8.67 18.86
CA PHE A 175 -14.65 -9.92 19.33
C PHE A 175 -13.99 -11.11 18.62
N PRO A 176 -13.69 -12.23 19.30
CA PRO A 176 -13.08 -13.40 18.66
C PRO A 176 -13.83 -13.84 17.40
N GLY A 177 -13.10 -14.01 16.30
CA GLY A 177 -13.67 -14.36 14.98
C GLY A 177 -13.88 -13.17 14.03
N THR A 178 -13.91 -11.92 14.52
CA THR A 178 -13.99 -10.74 13.63
C THR A 178 -12.66 -10.45 12.94
N ALA A 179 -12.72 -9.82 11.76
CA ALA A 179 -11.52 -9.36 11.05
C ALA A 179 -10.73 -8.34 11.88
N PHE A 180 -11.41 -7.42 12.57
CA PHE A 180 -10.79 -6.46 13.47
C PHE A 180 -10.01 -7.14 14.61
N HIS A 181 -10.58 -8.17 15.24
CA HIS A 181 -9.88 -8.93 16.28
C HIS A 181 -8.62 -9.64 15.76
N ARG A 182 -8.70 -10.27 14.57
CA ARG A 182 -7.53 -10.91 13.94
C ARG A 182 -6.44 -9.89 13.62
N ALA A 183 -6.80 -8.73 13.08
CA ALA A 183 -5.84 -7.67 12.78
C ALA A 183 -5.18 -7.09 14.04
N LEU A 184 -5.94 -6.89 15.12
CA LEU A 184 -5.36 -6.46 16.41
C LEU A 184 -4.38 -7.50 16.96
N LYS A 185 -4.72 -8.79 16.87
CA LYS A 185 -3.83 -9.88 17.29
C LYS A 185 -2.57 -9.93 16.42
N ALA A 186 -2.72 -9.81 15.10
CA ALA A 186 -1.61 -9.78 14.16
C ALA A 186 -0.69 -8.59 14.41
N TYR A 187 -1.24 -7.39 14.62
CA TYR A 187 -0.45 -6.21 14.93
C TYR A 187 0.39 -6.40 16.19
N LYS A 188 -0.20 -6.90 17.28
CA LYS A 188 0.55 -7.15 18.51
C LYS A 188 1.69 -8.14 18.31
N ALA A 189 1.47 -9.19 17.52
CA ALA A 189 2.52 -10.14 17.16
C ALA A 189 3.64 -9.46 16.35
N LEU A 190 3.29 -8.66 15.34
CA LEU A 190 4.26 -7.91 14.53
C LEU A 190 5.06 -6.91 15.37
N CYS A 191 4.42 -6.21 16.33
CA CYS A 191 5.13 -5.33 17.25
C CYS A 191 6.16 -6.08 18.06
N ALA A 192 5.80 -7.22 18.65
CA ALA A 192 6.72 -8.04 19.42
C ALA A 192 7.92 -8.50 18.58
N GLU A 193 7.69 -8.98 17.36
CA GLU A 193 8.77 -9.38 16.44
C GLU A 193 9.69 -8.20 16.09
N ILE A 194 9.11 -7.04 15.74
CA ILE A 194 9.90 -5.84 15.39
C ILE A 194 10.69 -5.31 16.59
N GLU A 195 10.13 -5.36 17.80
CA GLU A 195 10.83 -4.99 19.03
C GLU A 195 12.06 -5.88 19.27
N GLU A 196 11.96 -7.19 19.03
CA GLU A 196 13.13 -8.09 19.10
C GLU A 196 14.16 -7.76 18.01
N ILE A 197 13.73 -7.44 16.80
CA ILE A 197 14.64 -7.01 15.71
C ILE A 197 15.35 -5.70 16.08
N ILE A 198 14.64 -4.74 16.69
CA ILE A 198 15.23 -3.49 17.18
C ILE A 198 16.31 -3.77 18.21
N LYS A 199 16.05 -4.66 19.19
CA LYS A 199 17.02 -5.02 20.22
C LYS A 199 18.28 -5.62 19.59
N GLN A 200 18.12 -6.60 18.70
CA GLN A 200 19.24 -7.24 18.02
C GLN A 200 20.08 -6.23 17.22
N LYS A 201 19.41 -5.39 16.44
CA LYS A 201 20.08 -4.39 15.60
C LYS A 201 20.82 -3.33 16.42
N LYS A 202 20.31 -2.93 17.58
CA LYS A 202 21.03 -2.06 18.51
C LYS A 202 22.31 -2.73 19.02
N MET A 203 22.27 -4.02 19.35
CA MET A 203 23.47 -4.77 19.73
C MET A 203 24.49 -4.83 18.59
N ASP A 204 24.04 -5.10 17.37
CA ASP A 204 24.91 -5.18 16.19
C ASP A 204 25.59 -3.83 15.88
N HIS A 205 24.89 -2.71 16.08
CA HIS A 205 25.47 -1.37 15.97
C HIS A 205 26.53 -1.09 17.04
N LEU A 206 26.30 -1.51 18.29
CA LEU A 206 27.30 -1.38 19.37
C LEU A 206 28.56 -2.20 19.08
N GLU A 207 28.40 -3.37 18.45
CA GLU A 207 29.51 -4.24 18.05
C GLU A 207 30.17 -3.83 16.72
N LYS A 208 29.74 -2.71 16.10
CA LYS A 208 30.18 -2.24 14.76
C LYS A 208 29.98 -3.28 13.64
N LYS A 209 29.04 -4.21 13.81
CA LYS A 209 28.70 -5.24 12.82
C LYS A 209 27.69 -4.75 11.77
N ALA A 210 26.90 -3.71 12.10
CA ALA A 210 25.91 -3.11 11.20
C ALA A 210 26.33 -1.72 10.70
N LEU A 211 26.19 -1.48 9.39
CA LEU A 211 26.40 -0.17 8.79
C LEU A 211 25.18 0.75 9.11
N PRO A 212 25.39 2.02 9.45
CA PRO A 212 24.33 2.98 9.85
C PRO A 212 23.13 3.15 8.90
N THR A 213 23.26 2.79 7.62
CA THR A 213 22.27 3.11 6.57
C THR A 213 21.91 1.92 5.69
N GLN A 214 21.96 0.69 6.22
CA GLN A 214 21.68 -0.52 5.43
C GLN A 214 20.20 -0.69 5.08
N ASP A 215 19.30 -0.21 5.95
CA ASP A 215 17.85 -0.35 5.82
C ASP A 215 17.11 0.76 6.58
N ILE A 216 15.77 0.81 6.41
CA ILE A 216 14.92 1.83 7.05
C ILE A 216 15.07 1.80 8.57
N LEU A 217 15.06 0.61 9.17
CA LEU A 217 15.12 0.49 10.63
C LEU A 217 16.45 1.06 11.18
N SER A 218 17.60 0.72 10.58
CA SER A 218 18.89 1.32 10.98
C SER A 218 18.87 2.84 10.86
N HIS A 219 18.27 3.38 9.79
CA HIS A 219 18.12 4.83 9.64
C HIS A 219 17.18 5.43 10.70
N MET A 220 16.05 4.79 11.01
CA MET A 220 15.09 5.26 12.02
C MET A 220 15.68 5.27 13.44
N LEU A 221 16.56 4.31 13.75
CA LEU A 221 17.25 4.25 15.04
C LEU A 221 18.26 5.38 15.25
N LEU A 222 18.81 5.93 14.17
CA LEU A 222 19.83 6.98 14.20
C LEU A 222 19.28 8.38 13.87
N ALA A 223 18.04 8.45 13.39
CA ALA A 223 17.36 9.67 13.03
C ALA A 223 16.94 10.48 14.26
N THR A 224 17.15 11.80 14.21
CA THR A 224 16.70 12.76 15.22
C THR A 224 15.78 13.81 14.62
N ASP A 225 14.78 14.27 15.36
CA ASP A 225 13.95 15.40 14.95
C ASP A 225 14.72 16.74 14.91
N GLU A 226 14.03 17.83 14.57
CA GLU A 226 14.63 19.18 14.49
C GLU A 226 15.21 19.68 15.81
N ASN A 227 14.79 19.08 16.94
CA ASN A 227 15.27 19.38 18.27
C ASN A 227 16.40 18.44 18.72
N GLY A 228 16.87 17.53 17.86
CA GLY A 228 17.88 16.53 18.19
C GLY A 228 17.36 15.34 19.00
N THR A 229 16.04 15.15 19.06
CA THR A 229 15.39 14.07 19.83
C THR A 229 15.22 12.82 18.97
N PHE A 230 15.65 11.66 19.48
CA PHE A 230 15.45 10.36 18.83
C PHE A 230 13.98 9.90 18.92
N PHE A 231 13.59 9.04 17.98
CA PHE A 231 12.27 8.40 18.04
C PHE A 231 12.15 7.44 19.22
N ASN A 232 10.97 7.45 19.85
CA ASN A 232 10.57 6.39 20.76
C ASN A 232 10.50 5.06 20.00
N GLU A 233 10.97 3.98 20.60
CA GLU A 233 10.93 2.64 20.00
C GLU A 233 9.50 2.21 19.64
N ALA A 234 8.51 2.54 20.48
CA ALA A 234 7.12 2.21 20.18
C ALA A 234 6.63 2.87 18.87
N ASP A 235 7.11 4.07 18.58
CA ASP A 235 6.79 4.79 17.34
C ASP A 235 7.51 4.17 16.15
N ILE A 236 8.78 3.80 16.32
CA ILE A 236 9.55 3.09 15.29
C ILE A 236 8.83 1.79 14.94
N THR A 237 8.49 0.98 15.96
CA THR A 237 7.76 -0.28 15.80
C THR A 237 6.45 -0.08 15.06
N SER A 238 5.61 0.86 15.52
CA SER A 238 4.29 1.10 14.92
C SER A 238 4.39 1.58 13.47
N ASN A 239 5.35 2.46 13.17
CA ASN A 239 5.60 2.93 11.81
C ASN A 239 6.13 1.82 10.89
N LEU A 240 7.00 0.94 11.39
CA LEU A 240 7.50 -0.21 10.62
C LEU A 240 6.39 -1.21 10.30
N VAL A 241 5.45 -1.47 11.23
CA VAL A 241 4.26 -2.28 10.91
C VAL A 241 3.44 -1.62 9.79
N GLY A 242 3.24 -0.30 9.86
CA GLY A 242 2.56 0.46 8.82
C GLY A 242 3.24 0.36 7.46
N LEU A 243 4.58 0.47 7.42
CA LEU A 243 5.37 0.31 6.20
C LEU A 243 5.30 -1.10 5.61
N LEU A 244 5.45 -2.13 6.44
CA LEU A 244 5.38 -3.52 6.00
C LEU A 244 4.03 -3.79 5.33
N HIS A 245 2.94 -3.35 5.95
CA HIS A 245 1.61 -3.44 5.37
C HIS A 245 1.52 -2.70 4.03
N ALA A 246 2.00 -1.46 3.95
CA ALA A 246 1.96 -0.64 2.74
C ALA A 246 2.85 -1.19 1.60
N GLY A 247 4.00 -1.78 1.93
CA GLY A 247 4.95 -2.36 0.98
C GLY A 247 4.62 -3.79 0.55
N PHE A 248 3.60 -4.41 1.12
CA PHE A 248 3.21 -5.79 0.87
C PHE A 248 1.89 -5.88 0.08
N ASP A 249 0.78 -5.56 0.73
CA ASP A 249 -0.56 -5.94 0.28
C ASP A 249 -0.99 -5.25 -1.03
N PRO A 250 -0.81 -3.92 -1.19
CA PRO A 250 -1.12 -3.23 -2.43
C PRO A 250 -0.26 -3.68 -3.62
N ILE A 251 1.04 -3.90 -3.39
CA ILE A 251 1.97 -4.32 -4.44
C ILE A 251 1.65 -5.74 -4.89
N ARG A 252 1.35 -6.65 -3.96
CA ARG A 252 0.88 -8.01 -4.25
C ARG A 252 -0.33 -8.00 -5.19
N ALA A 253 -1.30 -7.11 -4.95
CA ALA A 253 -2.46 -6.95 -5.82
C ALA A 253 -2.05 -6.49 -7.24
N ALA A 254 -1.22 -5.43 -7.33
CA ALA A 254 -0.73 -4.93 -8.62
C ALA A 254 -0.02 -6.02 -9.44
N LEU A 255 0.92 -6.76 -8.85
CA LEU A 255 1.65 -7.85 -9.50
C LEU A 255 0.72 -8.96 -10.01
N THR A 256 -0.29 -9.31 -9.21
CA THR A 256 -1.28 -10.33 -9.59
C THR A 256 -2.03 -9.90 -10.84
N PHE A 257 -2.46 -8.63 -10.93
CA PHE A 257 -3.17 -8.15 -12.12
C PHE A 257 -2.25 -7.91 -13.32
N VAL A 258 -0.99 -7.53 -13.11
CA VAL A 258 0.03 -7.47 -14.17
C VAL A 258 0.15 -8.82 -14.88
N MET A 259 0.31 -9.90 -14.10
CA MET A 259 0.32 -11.27 -14.61
C MET A 259 -0.99 -11.64 -15.33
N LYS A 260 -2.14 -11.29 -14.75
CA LYS A 260 -3.46 -11.57 -15.33
C LYS A 260 -3.63 -10.93 -16.70
N TYR A 261 -3.40 -9.62 -16.81
CA TYR A 261 -3.62 -8.88 -18.06
C TYR A 261 -2.63 -9.31 -19.14
N MET A 262 -1.37 -9.59 -18.80
CA MET A 262 -0.41 -10.12 -19.78
C MET A 262 -0.78 -11.53 -20.27
N ALA A 263 -1.38 -12.37 -19.41
CA ALA A 263 -1.88 -13.68 -19.84
C ALA A 263 -3.06 -13.57 -20.82
N GLU A 264 -3.97 -12.62 -20.57
CA GLU A 264 -5.17 -12.40 -21.38
C GLU A 264 -4.89 -11.62 -22.67
N LEU A 265 -3.77 -10.90 -22.74
CA LEU A 265 -3.39 -10.03 -23.85
C LEU A 265 -2.01 -10.40 -24.39
N PRO A 266 -1.91 -11.44 -25.24
CA PRO A 266 -0.62 -11.94 -25.75
C PRO A 266 0.22 -10.89 -26.47
N HIS A 267 -0.40 -9.92 -27.15
CA HIS A 267 0.30 -8.82 -27.81
C HIS A 267 1.02 -7.91 -26.81
N VAL A 268 0.40 -7.63 -25.66
CA VAL A 268 1.03 -6.86 -24.58
C VAL A 268 2.18 -7.65 -23.97
N TYR A 269 1.98 -8.94 -23.69
CA TYR A 269 3.04 -9.82 -23.18
C TYR A 269 4.26 -9.85 -24.13
N ASN A 270 4.02 -10.01 -25.44
CA ASN A 270 5.11 -10.10 -26.43
C ASN A 270 5.92 -8.80 -26.51
N GLU A 271 5.27 -7.63 -26.42
CA GLU A 271 5.98 -6.35 -26.40
C GLU A 271 6.79 -6.15 -25.11
N VAL A 272 6.24 -6.55 -23.94
CA VAL A 272 7.00 -6.58 -22.68
C VAL A 272 8.18 -7.54 -22.80
N LEU A 273 7.97 -8.75 -23.35
CA LEU A 273 9.04 -9.73 -23.55
C LEU A 273 10.15 -9.20 -24.43
N ARG A 274 9.81 -8.54 -25.54
CA ARG A 274 10.77 -7.90 -26.43
C ARG A 274 11.62 -6.86 -25.70
N GLU A 275 10.99 -5.92 -25.00
CA GLU A 275 11.67 -4.89 -24.21
C GLU A 275 12.60 -5.51 -23.15
N GLN A 276 12.12 -6.52 -22.43
CA GLN A 276 12.88 -7.14 -21.33
C GLN A 276 14.04 -8.02 -21.84
N MET A 277 13.88 -8.70 -22.97
CA MET A 277 14.94 -9.50 -23.59
C MET A 277 16.06 -8.62 -24.18
N GLU A 278 15.74 -7.44 -24.71
CA GLU A 278 16.75 -6.45 -25.13
C GLU A 278 17.63 -6.03 -23.95
N ILE A 279 17.03 -5.78 -22.78
CA ILE A 279 17.76 -5.47 -21.54
C ILE A 279 18.61 -6.67 -21.11
N ALA A 280 18.02 -7.87 -21.03
CA ALA A 280 18.74 -9.09 -20.63
C ALA A 280 19.96 -9.36 -21.53
N LYS A 281 19.83 -9.18 -22.84
CA LYS A 281 20.92 -9.31 -23.81
C LYS A 281 22.05 -8.31 -23.53
N SER A 282 21.71 -7.03 -23.37
CA SER A 282 22.72 -5.99 -23.07
C SER A 282 23.48 -6.25 -21.77
N LYS A 283 22.81 -6.85 -20.77
CA LYS A 283 23.45 -7.22 -19.50
C LYS A 283 24.40 -8.40 -19.64
N LYS A 284 24.03 -9.42 -20.42
CA LYS A 284 24.90 -10.56 -20.74
C LYS A 284 26.18 -10.12 -21.45
N GLU A 285 26.07 -9.17 -22.39
CA GLU A 285 27.22 -8.59 -23.10
C GLU A 285 28.18 -7.82 -22.17
N LYS A 286 27.67 -7.31 -21.05
CA LYS A 286 28.43 -6.52 -20.06
C LYS A 286 28.87 -7.35 -18.83
N ASP A 287 28.62 -8.65 -18.83
CA ASP A 287 28.84 -9.55 -17.69
C ASP A 287 28.14 -9.05 -16.40
N GLN A 288 26.95 -8.45 -16.54
CA GLN A 288 26.16 -7.92 -15.44
C GLN A 288 25.01 -8.86 -15.08
N VAL A 289 24.97 -9.34 -13.84
CA VAL A 289 23.95 -10.30 -13.38
C VAL A 289 22.67 -9.62 -12.89
N LEU A 290 22.80 -8.51 -12.15
CA LEU A 290 21.69 -7.82 -11.48
C LEU A 290 21.27 -6.55 -12.20
N LEU A 291 19.97 -6.24 -12.23
CA LEU A 291 19.43 -4.97 -12.70
C LEU A 291 20.07 -3.78 -11.96
N ILE A 292 20.31 -2.71 -12.71
CA ILE A 292 20.73 -1.40 -12.17
C ILE A 292 19.67 -0.34 -12.52
N TRP A 293 19.76 0.84 -11.91
CA TRP A 293 18.81 1.92 -12.13
C TRP A 293 18.64 2.30 -13.60
N GLU A 294 19.73 2.32 -14.37
CA GLU A 294 19.69 2.66 -15.80
C GLU A 294 18.89 1.66 -16.62
N ASP A 295 18.81 0.39 -16.18
CA ASP A 295 18.01 -0.63 -16.86
C ASP A 295 16.52 -0.40 -16.62
N THR A 296 16.12 -0.03 -15.41
CA THR A 296 14.70 0.21 -15.08
C THR A 296 14.15 1.42 -15.83
N ARG A 297 14.99 2.40 -16.17
CA ARG A 297 14.63 3.54 -17.03
C ARG A 297 14.35 3.16 -18.50
N LYS A 298 14.83 2.00 -18.94
CA LYS A 298 14.57 1.46 -20.29
C LYS A 298 13.25 0.67 -20.35
N MET A 299 12.69 0.27 -19.21
CA MET A 299 11.46 -0.52 -19.11
C MET A 299 10.18 0.33 -19.25
N ARG A 300 10.13 1.17 -20.29
CA ARG A 300 9.08 2.18 -20.47
C ARG A 300 7.73 1.55 -20.77
N TYR A 301 7.69 0.60 -21.71
CA TYR A 301 6.46 -0.10 -22.07
C TYR A 301 5.98 -0.97 -20.91
N SER A 302 6.88 -1.66 -20.21
CA SER A 302 6.54 -2.42 -18.99
C SER A 302 5.91 -1.53 -17.92
N TRP A 303 6.43 -0.32 -17.72
CA TRP A 303 5.83 0.63 -16.79
C TRP A 303 4.46 1.13 -17.26
N ASN A 304 4.28 1.37 -18.55
CA ASN A 304 2.98 1.74 -19.12
C ASN A 304 1.93 0.64 -18.91
N VAL A 305 2.33 -0.63 -19.06
CA VAL A 305 1.49 -1.79 -18.74
C VAL A 305 1.10 -1.78 -17.26
N ALA A 306 2.06 -1.59 -16.35
CA ALA A 306 1.77 -1.50 -14.92
C ALA A 306 0.83 -0.32 -14.57
N CYS A 307 1.02 0.84 -15.19
CA CYS A 307 0.13 1.99 -15.05
C CYS A 307 -1.29 1.68 -15.51
N GLU A 308 -1.46 1.05 -16.67
CA GLU A 308 -2.77 0.68 -17.19
C GLU A 308 -3.46 -0.39 -16.33
N VAL A 309 -2.69 -1.33 -15.78
CA VAL A 309 -3.18 -2.27 -14.76
C VAL A 309 -3.71 -1.53 -13.53
N MET A 310 -2.94 -0.59 -12.97
CA MET A 310 -3.37 0.19 -11.80
C MET A 310 -4.49 1.18 -12.14
N ARG A 311 -4.66 1.58 -13.41
CA ARG A 311 -5.80 2.38 -13.86
C ARG A 311 -7.09 1.58 -13.76
N LEU A 312 -7.12 0.39 -14.36
CA LEU A 312 -8.30 -0.47 -14.39
C LEU A 312 -8.57 -1.19 -13.06
N MET A 313 -7.49 -1.53 -12.34
CA MET A 313 -7.54 -2.30 -11.11
C MET A 313 -6.67 -1.66 -10.03
N PRO A 314 -7.01 -0.45 -9.56
CA PRO A 314 -6.23 0.25 -8.55
C PRO A 314 -6.19 -0.59 -7.26
N PRO A 315 -4.99 -0.89 -6.72
CA PRO A 315 -4.89 -1.65 -5.47
C PRO A 315 -5.60 -0.96 -4.30
N VAL A 316 -5.54 0.37 -4.25
CA VAL A 316 -6.21 1.19 -3.24
C VAL A 316 -7.38 1.95 -3.89
N LEU A 317 -8.59 1.71 -3.38
CA LEU A 317 -9.82 2.29 -3.95
C LEU A 317 -9.94 3.81 -3.76
N GLY A 318 -9.29 4.38 -2.74
CA GLY A 318 -9.51 5.76 -2.34
C GLY A 318 -9.01 6.02 -0.93
N THR A 319 -9.07 7.27 -0.50
CA THR A 319 -8.82 7.63 0.91
C THR A 319 -9.83 8.67 1.40
N PHE A 320 -9.98 8.76 2.71
CA PHE A 320 -10.91 9.67 3.36
C PHE A 320 -10.24 10.99 3.72
N ARG A 321 -11.01 12.07 3.73
CA ARG A 321 -10.67 13.39 4.28
C ARG A 321 -11.82 13.89 5.13
N GLU A 322 -11.53 14.81 6.04
CA GLU A 322 -12.53 15.56 6.78
C GLU A 322 -12.43 17.03 6.39
N ALA A 323 -13.56 17.64 6.08
CA ALA A 323 -13.64 19.08 5.88
C ALA A 323 -13.37 19.79 7.21
N ILE A 324 -12.25 20.48 7.34
CA ILE A 324 -11.91 21.23 8.57
C ILE A 324 -12.54 22.63 8.62
N THR A 325 -13.09 23.08 7.49
CA THR A 325 -13.80 24.34 7.31
C THR A 325 -14.92 24.13 6.30
N ASP A 326 -15.93 25.00 6.32
CA ASP A 326 -16.91 25.08 5.25
C ASP A 326 -16.23 25.54 3.96
N PHE A 327 -16.52 24.88 2.83
CA PHE A 327 -16.04 25.30 1.51
C PHE A 327 -17.04 24.91 0.42
N THR A 328 -16.96 25.57 -0.74
CA THR A 328 -17.82 25.24 -1.89
C THR A 328 -17.04 24.43 -2.92
N TYR A 329 -17.63 23.36 -3.44
CA TYR A 329 -17.08 22.54 -4.52
C TYR A 329 -18.17 22.25 -5.55
N ASP A 330 -17.90 22.57 -6.82
CA ASP A 330 -18.84 22.40 -7.93
C ASP A 330 -20.26 22.95 -7.64
N GLY A 331 -20.32 24.14 -7.04
CA GLY A 331 -21.58 24.79 -6.63
C GLY A 331 -22.25 24.24 -5.36
N HIS A 332 -21.66 23.24 -4.70
CA HIS A 332 -22.20 22.62 -3.49
C HIS A 332 -21.42 23.04 -2.25
N LEU A 333 -22.13 23.42 -1.19
CA LEU A 333 -21.53 23.68 0.13
C LEU A 333 -21.16 22.35 0.81
N ILE A 334 -19.88 22.18 1.11
CA ILE A 334 -19.34 21.10 1.92
C ILE A 334 -19.09 21.65 3.33
N PRO A 335 -19.91 21.26 4.33
CA PRO A 335 -19.77 21.77 5.68
C PRO A 335 -18.59 21.13 6.42
N LYS A 336 -18.04 21.89 7.37
CA LYS A 336 -17.05 21.43 8.34
C LYS A 336 -17.54 20.17 9.06
N GLY A 337 -16.64 19.21 9.24
CA GLY A 337 -16.90 17.89 9.82
C GLY A 337 -17.38 16.84 8.80
N MET A 338 -17.75 17.24 7.59
CA MET A 338 -18.15 16.29 6.55
C MET A 338 -16.96 15.43 6.12
N LYS A 339 -17.18 14.11 6.06
CA LYS A 339 -16.19 13.15 5.56
C LYS A 339 -16.33 13.03 4.04
N ILE A 340 -15.22 13.15 3.35
CA ILE A 340 -15.11 13.10 1.90
C ILE A 340 -14.31 11.86 1.54
N HIS A 341 -14.82 11.06 0.63
CA HIS A 341 -14.12 9.90 0.09
C HIS A 341 -13.97 10.09 -1.42
N TRP A 342 -12.73 10.15 -1.90
CA TRP A 342 -12.45 10.13 -3.33
C TRP A 342 -12.15 8.70 -3.74
N ILE A 343 -12.56 8.33 -4.96
CA ILE A 343 -12.48 6.95 -5.45
C ILE A 343 -11.61 6.92 -6.71
N SER A 344 -10.44 6.28 -6.62
CA SER A 344 -9.51 6.11 -7.75
C SER A 344 -10.18 5.39 -8.92
N HIS A 345 -10.92 4.31 -8.64
CA HIS A 345 -11.55 3.47 -9.65
C HIS A 345 -12.54 4.24 -10.55
N SER A 346 -13.35 5.16 -9.99
CA SER A 346 -14.26 5.98 -10.80
C SER A 346 -13.52 7.06 -11.58
N THR A 347 -12.54 7.72 -10.96
CA THR A 347 -11.73 8.75 -11.62
C THR A 347 -10.96 8.18 -12.81
N HIS A 348 -10.37 6.99 -12.65
CA HIS A 348 -9.62 6.27 -13.67
C HIS A 348 -10.47 5.78 -14.84
N LYS A 349 -11.80 5.79 -14.70
CA LYS A 349 -12.77 5.36 -15.71
C LYS A 349 -13.58 6.52 -16.29
N ASP A 350 -13.25 7.76 -15.96
CA ASP A 350 -13.92 8.93 -16.53
C ASP A 350 -13.59 9.05 -18.03
N PRO A 351 -14.59 8.94 -18.94
CA PRO A 351 -14.37 9.02 -20.38
C PRO A 351 -13.90 10.41 -20.84
N LYS A 352 -14.03 11.46 -20.01
CA LYS A 352 -13.45 12.79 -20.28
C LYS A 352 -11.93 12.74 -20.32
N HIS A 353 -11.33 11.87 -19.51
CA HIS A 353 -9.88 11.73 -19.40
C HIS A 353 -9.35 10.48 -20.12
N PHE A 354 -10.13 9.39 -20.15
CA PHE A 354 -9.74 8.11 -20.76
C PHE A 354 -10.76 7.64 -21.79
N LYS A 355 -10.49 7.87 -23.08
CA LYS A 355 -11.34 7.38 -24.17
C LYS A 355 -11.45 5.85 -24.14
N ASN A 356 -12.66 5.30 -24.26
CA ASN A 356 -12.92 3.87 -24.11
C ASN A 356 -12.34 3.32 -22.79
N PRO A 357 -12.82 3.81 -21.62
CA PRO A 357 -12.14 3.63 -20.34
C PRO A 357 -12.03 2.17 -19.88
N GLU A 358 -12.87 1.28 -20.38
CA GLU A 358 -12.82 -0.16 -20.05
C GLU A 358 -11.79 -0.94 -20.89
N LYS A 359 -11.31 -0.37 -22.00
CA LYS A 359 -10.30 -1.01 -22.84
C LYS A 359 -8.92 -0.85 -22.22
N PHE A 360 -8.25 -1.99 -21.98
CA PHE A 360 -6.84 -2.05 -21.62
C PHE A 360 -5.99 -1.55 -22.80
N ASP A 361 -5.29 -0.43 -22.58
CA ASP A 361 -4.46 0.22 -23.59
C ASP A 361 -3.25 0.92 -22.93
N PRO A 362 -2.07 0.28 -22.91
CA PRO A 362 -0.85 0.87 -22.36
C PRO A 362 -0.40 2.15 -23.05
N SER A 363 -0.78 2.37 -24.33
CA SER A 363 -0.30 3.53 -25.09
C SER A 363 -0.84 4.85 -24.54
N ARG A 364 -1.83 4.81 -23.63
CA ARG A 364 -2.32 5.98 -22.88
C ARG A 364 -1.24 6.66 -22.04
N PHE A 365 -0.21 5.91 -21.67
CA PHE A 365 0.92 6.38 -20.86
C PHE A 365 2.18 6.59 -21.72
N GLU A 366 2.08 6.48 -23.04
CA GLU A 366 3.15 6.87 -23.95
C GLU A 366 3.17 8.39 -24.15
N GLY A 367 4.34 9.00 -23.98
CA GLY A 367 4.51 10.45 -24.16
C GLY A 367 4.06 11.25 -22.95
N ASN A 368 3.01 12.05 -23.10
CA ASN A 368 2.59 13.01 -22.07
C ASN A 368 1.81 12.33 -20.94
N ALA A 369 2.10 12.73 -19.70
CA ALA A 369 1.36 12.27 -18.54
C ALA A 369 -0.12 12.67 -18.63
N PRO A 370 -1.05 11.86 -18.07
CA PRO A 370 -2.43 12.27 -17.91
C PRO A 370 -2.54 13.61 -17.19
N PRO A 371 -3.64 14.38 -17.40
CA PRO A 371 -3.88 15.61 -16.66
C PRO A 371 -3.75 15.40 -15.15
N PRO A 372 -3.30 16.41 -14.39
CA PRO A 372 -3.22 16.31 -12.94
C PRO A 372 -4.53 15.78 -12.34
N PHE A 373 -4.41 14.84 -11.41
CA PHE A 373 -5.52 14.16 -10.73
C PHE A 373 -6.46 13.30 -11.61
N ALA A 374 -6.18 13.12 -12.90
CA ALA A 374 -6.90 12.16 -13.74
C ALA A 374 -6.43 10.71 -13.53
N PHE A 375 -5.15 10.53 -13.22
CA PHE A 375 -4.56 9.24 -12.87
C PHE A 375 -3.90 9.36 -11.48
N VAL A 376 -4.48 8.70 -10.48
CA VAL A 376 -4.14 8.82 -9.05
C VAL A 376 -3.95 7.46 -8.38
N PRO A 377 -3.19 6.50 -8.97
CA PRO A 377 -2.96 5.19 -8.35
C PRO A 377 -2.19 5.29 -7.02
N PHE A 378 -1.44 6.38 -6.84
CA PHE A 378 -0.64 6.70 -5.65
C PHE A 378 -1.22 7.90 -4.87
N GLY A 379 -2.46 8.29 -5.15
CA GLY A 379 -3.06 9.51 -4.61
C GLY A 379 -2.50 10.79 -5.25
N GLY A 380 -2.50 11.89 -4.49
CA GLY A 380 -2.03 13.19 -4.97
C GLY A 380 -1.89 14.23 -3.85
N GLY A 381 -1.23 15.34 -4.19
CA GLY A 381 -1.01 16.45 -3.26
C GLY A 381 -0.12 16.09 -2.06
N PRO A 382 -0.30 16.74 -0.90
CA PRO A 382 0.54 16.52 0.28
C PRO A 382 0.51 15.10 0.87
N CYS A 383 -0.46 14.27 0.49
CA CYS A 383 -0.59 12.88 0.95
C CYS A 383 -0.35 11.89 -0.20
N MET A 384 0.39 12.29 -1.25
CA MET A 384 0.85 11.35 -2.27
C MET A 384 1.70 10.25 -1.63
N CYS A 385 1.55 9.01 -2.10
CA CYS A 385 2.30 7.88 -1.58
C CYS A 385 3.81 8.13 -1.69
N PRO A 386 4.57 8.08 -0.58
CA PRO A 386 6.02 8.23 -0.65
C PRO A 386 6.68 7.03 -1.34
N GLY A 387 6.09 5.83 -1.25
CA GLY A 387 6.64 4.61 -1.83
C GLY A 387 6.37 4.39 -3.33
N ASN A 388 6.05 5.43 -4.10
CA ASN A 388 5.70 5.30 -5.52
C ASN A 388 6.86 4.78 -6.38
N GLU A 389 8.07 5.34 -6.23
CA GLU A 389 9.27 4.91 -6.95
C GLU A 389 9.74 3.53 -6.47
N TYR A 390 9.65 3.25 -5.17
CA TYR A 390 9.87 1.91 -4.63
C TYR A 390 8.94 0.88 -5.28
N THR A 391 7.63 1.16 -5.31
CA THR A 391 6.62 0.27 -5.89
C THR A 391 6.90 0.02 -7.38
N LYS A 392 7.26 1.07 -8.12
CA LYS A 392 7.65 0.96 -9.53
C LYS A 392 8.80 -0.02 -9.73
N LEU A 393 9.86 0.09 -8.93
CA LEU A 393 11.00 -0.81 -9.04
C LEU A 393 10.65 -2.26 -8.70
N VAL A 394 9.86 -2.50 -7.66
CA VAL A 394 9.41 -3.84 -7.27
C VAL A 394 8.59 -4.49 -8.38
N ILE A 395 7.70 -3.73 -9.03
CA ILE A 395 6.90 -4.19 -10.16
C ILE A 395 7.79 -4.49 -11.37
N LEU A 396 8.69 -3.57 -11.73
CA LEU A 396 9.57 -3.73 -12.90
C LEU A 396 10.53 -4.91 -12.75
N ALA A 397 11.15 -5.09 -11.58
CA ALA A 397 12.02 -6.22 -11.30
C ALA A 397 11.26 -7.55 -11.35
N PHE A 398 10.02 -7.59 -10.83
CA PHE A 398 9.15 -8.75 -10.95
C PHE A 398 8.85 -9.07 -12.42
N MET A 399 8.40 -8.08 -13.20
CA MET A 399 8.08 -8.25 -14.62
C MET A 399 9.29 -8.73 -15.41
N HIS A 400 10.46 -8.11 -15.21
CA HIS A 400 11.71 -8.50 -15.87
C HIS A 400 12.02 -9.98 -15.64
N ASN A 401 12.07 -10.41 -14.38
CA ASN A 401 12.47 -11.77 -14.05
C ASN A 401 11.43 -12.81 -14.47
N ILE A 402 10.13 -12.53 -14.34
CA ILE A 402 9.10 -13.49 -14.75
C ILE A 402 9.07 -13.63 -16.27
N VAL A 403 9.01 -12.52 -17.01
CA VAL A 403 8.83 -12.54 -18.46
C VAL A 403 10.07 -13.08 -19.18
N THR A 404 11.29 -12.81 -18.69
CA THR A 404 12.52 -13.32 -19.31
C THR A 404 12.77 -14.82 -19.06
N ASN A 405 12.11 -15.41 -18.07
CA ASN A 405 12.27 -16.83 -17.74
C ASN A 405 11.07 -17.68 -18.20
N PHE A 406 9.85 -17.12 -18.20
CA PHE A 406 8.63 -17.90 -18.40
C PHE A 406 7.62 -17.24 -19.33
N LYS A 407 6.87 -18.10 -20.02
CA LYS A 407 5.51 -17.85 -20.49
C LYS A 407 4.54 -18.53 -19.53
N TRP A 408 3.30 -18.08 -19.43
CA TRP A 408 2.30 -18.72 -18.59
C TRP A 408 0.92 -18.74 -19.20
N GLU A 409 0.08 -19.65 -18.70
CA GLU A 409 -1.32 -19.78 -19.07
C GLU A 409 -2.19 -19.78 -17.81
N LEU A 410 -3.35 -19.13 -17.90
CA LEU A 410 -4.33 -19.12 -16.81
C LEU A 410 -5.00 -20.50 -16.70
N LEU A 411 -5.02 -21.08 -15.50
CA LEU A 411 -5.79 -22.31 -15.25
C LEU A 411 -7.29 -22.03 -15.12
N ILE A 412 -7.67 -20.79 -14.78
CA ILE A 412 -9.06 -20.34 -14.68
C ILE A 412 -9.21 -19.09 -15.55
N ALA A 413 -9.81 -19.26 -16.73
CA ALA A 413 -10.15 -18.14 -17.60
C ALA A 413 -11.26 -17.28 -16.98
N ASN A 414 -11.19 -15.95 -17.16
CA ASN A 414 -12.22 -15.00 -16.70
C ASN A 414 -12.58 -15.13 -15.21
N GLU A 415 -11.58 -15.42 -14.38
CA GLU A 415 -11.76 -15.57 -12.94
C GLU A 415 -12.41 -14.33 -12.32
N LYS A 416 -13.45 -14.55 -11.49
CA LYS A 416 -14.18 -13.47 -10.81
C LYS A 416 -13.22 -12.67 -9.93
N VAL A 417 -13.25 -11.35 -10.09
CA VAL A 417 -12.53 -10.42 -9.20
C VAL A 417 -13.41 -10.08 -7.99
N THR A 418 -12.82 -10.13 -6.82
CA THR A 418 -13.42 -9.74 -5.53
C THR A 418 -12.60 -8.61 -4.91
N PHE A 419 -13.23 -7.81 -4.06
CA PHE A 419 -12.59 -6.70 -3.36
C PHE A 419 -12.69 -6.94 -1.86
N ASP A 420 -11.58 -7.34 -1.25
CA ASP A 420 -11.49 -7.56 0.20
C ASP A 420 -10.02 -7.64 0.66
N PRO A 421 -9.47 -6.55 1.22
CA PRO A 421 -9.85 -5.14 0.97
C PRO A 421 -9.37 -4.62 -0.39
N HIS A 422 -8.36 -5.30 -0.96
CA HIS A 422 -7.79 -5.02 -2.27
C HIS A 422 -8.47 -5.87 -3.36
N PRO A 423 -8.43 -5.44 -4.63
CA PRO A 423 -8.86 -6.31 -5.72
C PRO A 423 -8.02 -7.59 -5.74
N ARG A 424 -8.68 -8.74 -5.91
CA ARG A 424 -8.03 -10.04 -6.10
C ARG A 424 -8.92 -10.99 -6.92
N PRO A 425 -8.32 -11.81 -7.79
CA PRO A 425 -9.02 -12.97 -8.33
C PRO A 425 -9.45 -13.92 -7.20
N ALA A 426 -10.65 -14.49 -7.28
CA ALA A 426 -11.31 -15.22 -6.18
C ALA A 426 -10.47 -16.40 -5.62
N HIS A 427 -9.75 -17.10 -6.48
CA HIS A 427 -8.85 -18.23 -6.25
C HIS A 427 -7.36 -17.83 -6.29
N GLY A 428 -7.04 -16.53 -6.41
CA GLY A 428 -5.65 -16.05 -6.35
C GLY A 428 -4.84 -16.22 -7.64
N LEU A 429 -5.51 -16.37 -8.80
CA LEU A 429 -4.90 -16.48 -10.13
C LEU A 429 -3.94 -17.69 -10.25
N PRO A 430 -4.47 -18.91 -10.29
CA PRO A 430 -3.66 -20.08 -10.57
C PRO A 430 -3.20 -20.10 -12.05
N VAL A 431 -1.90 -20.31 -12.27
CA VAL A 431 -1.28 -20.35 -13.61
C VAL A 431 -0.34 -21.55 -13.75
N CYS A 432 -0.12 -21.99 -14.99
CA CYS A 432 0.97 -22.92 -15.33
C CYS A 432 2.12 -22.15 -15.96
N LEU A 433 3.34 -22.31 -15.44
CA LEU A 433 4.55 -21.70 -15.97
C LEU A 433 5.25 -22.61 -16.97
N TYR A 434 5.64 -22.05 -18.12
CA TYR A 434 6.44 -22.70 -19.15
C TYR A 434 7.74 -21.93 -19.33
N PRO A 435 8.90 -22.53 -18.98
CA PRO A 435 10.19 -21.90 -19.22
C PRO A 435 10.38 -21.57 -20.70
N HIS A 436 11.04 -20.46 -21.00
CA HIS A 436 11.50 -20.22 -22.36
C HIS A 436 12.52 -21.28 -22.77
N LYS A 437 12.43 -21.74 -24.02
CA LYS A 437 13.43 -22.67 -24.56
C LYS A 437 14.79 -21.95 -24.58
N PRO A 438 15.86 -22.61 -24.10
CA PRO A 438 17.20 -22.01 -24.02
C PRO A 438 17.79 -21.65 -25.38
#